data_AF-A0A9P7YUN5-F1
#
_entry.id   AF-A0A9P7YUN5-F1
#
_cell.length_a   1.000
_cell.length_b   1.000
_cell.length_c   1.000
_cell.angle_alpha   90.00
_cell.angle_beta   90.00
_cell.angle_gamma   90.00
#
_symmetry.space_group_name_H-M   'P 1'
#
loop_
_entity.id
_entity.type
_entity.pdbx_description
1 polymer ?
#
loop_
_entity_poly.entity_id
_entity_poly.type
_entity_poly.pdbx_seq_one_letter_code
_entity_poly.pdbx_strand_id
1 'polypeptide(L)'
;MENFAIGLIGMGDMGKMYARRLSDAGWSVNACDREEKYDALREEFADRKQIKIFPNGHLVSRASDYILYNVEAASIHRVVAMYGPSTKQRAIVGGQTSCKAPEITAFEKHLPEDIDIVSCHSLHGPAVDPRGQPLVIIKHRASDESFEKVKHVLSCLGSTHVYLSAAQHDKITADTQAVTHAAFLSMGKAWHANEQFPWEIARYVGGIENVKINLTLRIYSQKWHVYAGLAILNPYAKEQIRQYARSVTELYKLMLGGHAEEFRTRIKQAGASVFGKQQWDSELLLQDSVLDRFSLGNKPSTPLPNNHLSLLAMVDCWSRLDIVPYDHMICSTPLFRLWLGVTEYLFRKPGLLDDVIKIAMDDDTFRSDDLEFTFAARGWSDCVTFGDFESWKDRFQSTQRFFEPRFPEATKVGNEMMRTILQNIKK
;
A
#
# COMPACT_ATOMS: atom_id res chain seq x y z
N MET A 1 -5.16 -18.19 30.52
CA MET A 1 -6.22 -18.36 29.50
C MET A 1 -6.29 -19.83 29.10
N GLU A 2 -6.54 -20.73 30.05
CA GLU A 2 -6.75 -22.14 29.70
C GLU A 2 -8.02 -22.24 28.84
N ASN A 3 -7.95 -22.98 27.73
CA ASN A 3 -9.04 -23.21 26.76
C ASN A 3 -9.46 -22.00 25.88
N PHE A 4 -8.66 -20.94 25.77
CA PHE A 4 -8.95 -19.85 24.84
C PHE A 4 -8.64 -20.26 23.40
N ALA A 5 -9.65 -20.27 22.54
CA ALA A 5 -9.56 -20.70 21.14
C ALA A 5 -9.62 -19.53 20.17
N ILE A 6 -8.76 -19.55 19.14
CA ILE A 6 -8.67 -18.50 18.12
C ILE A 6 -9.26 -19.02 16.82
N GLY A 7 -10.24 -18.30 16.27
CA GLY A 7 -10.87 -18.58 15.00
C GLY A 7 -10.19 -17.81 13.87
N LEU A 8 -9.85 -18.47 12.76
CA LEU A 8 -9.36 -17.84 11.54
C LEU A 8 -10.32 -18.14 10.39
N ILE A 9 -10.99 -17.11 9.87
CA ILE A 9 -11.89 -17.22 8.72
C ILE A 9 -11.18 -16.63 7.50
N GLY A 10 -10.73 -17.50 6.61
CA GLY A 10 -9.89 -17.16 5.46
C GLY A 10 -8.47 -17.69 5.64
N MET A 11 -8.15 -18.81 4.99
CA MET A 11 -6.83 -19.45 4.98
C MET A 11 -6.09 -19.18 3.67
N GLY A 12 -6.10 -17.92 3.23
CA GLY A 12 -5.14 -17.41 2.26
C GLY A 12 -3.74 -17.27 2.85
N ASP A 13 -2.82 -16.63 2.12
CA ASP A 13 -1.41 -16.55 2.51
C ASP A 13 -1.20 -15.94 3.92
N MET A 14 -1.91 -14.85 4.25
CA MET A 14 -1.86 -14.23 5.58
C MET A 14 -2.52 -15.08 6.66
N GLY A 15 -3.69 -15.69 6.38
CA GLY A 15 -4.39 -16.55 7.32
C GLY A 15 -3.55 -17.78 7.69
N LYS A 16 -2.92 -18.43 6.71
CA LYS A 16 -1.98 -19.53 6.94
C LYS A 16 -0.76 -19.11 7.77
N MET A 17 -0.23 -17.91 7.53
CA MET A 17 0.86 -17.36 8.34
C MET A 17 0.45 -17.18 9.81
N TYR A 18 -0.71 -16.57 10.06
CA TYR A 18 -1.26 -16.43 11.41
C TYR A 18 -1.51 -17.79 12.08
N ALA A 19 -2.13 -18.74 11.36
CA ALA A 19 -2.42 -20.07 11.87
C ALA A 19 -1.15 -20.78 12.38
N ARG A 20 -0.06 -20.73 11.60
CA ARG A 20 1.23 -21.33 11.98
C ARG A 20 1.83 -20.64 13.20
N ARG A 21 1.90 -19.31 13.21
CA ARG A 21 2.51 -18.55 14.33
C ARG A 21 1.74 -18.70 15.63
N LEU A 22 0.41 -18.67 15.58
CA LEU A 22 -0.44 -18.84 16.75
C LEU A 22 -0.34 -20.26 17.31
N SER A 23 -0.37 -21.29 16.45
CA SER A 23 -0.21 -22.67 16.88
C SER A 23 1.19 -22.98 17.42
N ASP A 24 2.24 -22.43 16.82
CA ASP A 24 3.63 -22.56 17.31
C ASP A 24 3.79 -21.95 18.70
N ALA A 25 3.00 -20.92 19.03
CA ALA A 25 2.95 -20.29 20.35
C ALA A 25 2.06 -21.05 21.37
N GLY A 26 1.46 -22.18 20.96
CA GLY A 26 0.64 -23.03 21.81
C GLY A 26 -0.85 -22.68 21.85
N TRP A 27 -1.31 -21.70 21.06
CA TRP A 27 -2.74 -21.37 21.00
C TRP A 27 -3.54 -22.46 20.27
N SER A 28 -4.75 -22.73 20.74
CA SER A 28 -5.72 -23.55 19.99
C SER A 28 -6.31 -22.71 18.86
N VAL A 29 -6.21 -23.20 17.61
CA VAL A 29 -6.63 -22.49 16.41
C VAL A 29 -7.71 -23.28 15.69
N ASN A 30 -8.88 -22.68 15.51
CA ASN A 30 -9.94 -23.18 14.65
C ASN A 30 -9.89 -22.40 13.34
N ALA A 31 -9.80 -23.06 12.18
CA ALA A 31 -9.64 -22.35 10.92
C ALA A 31 -10.55 -22.89 9.81
N CYS A 32 -10.93 -22.02 8.88
CA CYS A 32 -11.63 -22.41 7.66
C CYS A 32 -11.27 -21.49 6.48
N ASP A 33 -11.62 -21.93 5.28
CA ASP A 33 -11.67 -21.11 4.05
C ASP A 33 -12.98 -21.44 3.32
N ARG A 34 -13.03 -21.21 2.00
CA ARG A 34 -14.09 -21.72 1.14
C ARG A 34 -14.18 -23.24 1.28
N GLU A 35 -15.40 -23.78 1.28
CA GLU A 35 -15.66 -25.21 1.54
C GLU A 35 -14.91 -26.14 0.56
N GLU A 36 -14.78 -25.73 -0.70
CA GLU A 36 -13.98 -26.41 -1.74
C GLU A 36 -12.48 -26.59 -1.40
N LYS A 37 -11.92 -25.81 -0.45
CA LYS A 37 -10.54 -25.97 0.02
C LYS A 37 -10.41 -26.80 1.29
N TYR A 38 -11.53 -27.27 1.86
CA TYR A 38 -11.57 -27.93 3.16
C TYR A 38 -10.64 -29.15 3.24
N ASP A 39 -10.75 -30.09 2.29
CA ASP A 39 -9.96 -31.32 2.31
C ASP A 39 -8.46 -31.05 2.19
N ALA A 40 -8.08 -30.14 1.27
CA ALA A 40 -6.68 -29.75 1.06
C ALA A 40 -6.08 -29.07 2.31
N LEU A 41 -6.83 -28.20 2.99
CA LEU A 41 -6.38 -27.55 4.22
C LEU A 41 -6.26 -28.54 5.37
N ARG A 42 -7.18 -29.50 5.47
CA ARG A 42 -7.14 -30.55 6.49
C ARG A 42 -5.89 -31.42 6.32
N GLU A 43 -5.52 -31.75 5.09
CA GLU A 43 -4.29 -32.47 4.77
C GLU A 43 -3.05 -31.61 5.08
N GLU A 44 -3.00 -30.35 4.62
CA GLU A 44 -1.87 -29.45 4.83
C GLU A 44 -1.52 -29.22 6.31
N PHE A 45 -2.54 -29.21 7.18
CA PHE A 45 -2.39 -28.93 8.61
C PHE A 45 -2.54 -30.17 9.51
N ALA A 46 -2.58 -31.39 8.94
CA ALA A 46 -2.82 -32.63 9.68
C ALA A 46 -1.81 -32.87 10.82
N ASP A 47 -0.54 -32.48 10.62
CA ASP A 47 0.53 -32.67 11.60
C ASP A 47 0.50 -31.66 12.77
N ARG A 48 -0.35 -30.62 12.68
CA ARG A 48 -0.42 -29.54 13.66
C ARG A 48 -1.62 -29.72 14.58
N LYS A 49 -1.43 -30.44 15.68
CA LYS A 49 -2.48 -30.79 16.67
C LYS A 49 -3.24 -29.58 17.25
N GLN A 50 -2.60 -28.41 17.28
CA GLN A 50 -3.22 -27.17 17.76
C GLN A 50 -4.20 -26.56 16.76
N ILE A 51 -4.14 -26.94 15.48
CA ILE A 51 -4.99 -26.41 14.41
C ILE A 51 -6.09 -27.41 14.09
N LYS A 52 -7.34 -26.96 14.18
CA LYS A 52 -8.51 -27.71 13.75
C LYS A 52 -9.15 -27.02 12.55
N ILE A 53 -9.18 -27.71 11.42
CA ILE A 53 -9.84 -27.22 10.20
C ILE A 53 -11.33 -27.56 10.25
N PHE A 54 -12.19 -26.58 10.00
CA PHE A 54 -13.63 -26.73 9.90
C PHE A 54 -14.12 -26.49 8.47
N PRO A 55 -15.25 -27.10 8.07
CA PRO A 55 -15.85 -26.89 6.75
C PRO A 55 -16.14 -25.43 6.41
N ASN A 56 -16.62 -24.63 7.37
CA ASN A 56 -17.02 -23.24 7.12
C ASN A 56 -16.93 -22.35 8.36
N GLY A 57 -17.17 -21.05 8.14
CA GLY A 57 -17.03 -20.02 9.16
C GLY A 57 -18.09 -20.07 10.27
N HIS A 58 -19.24 -20.71 10.07
CA HIS A 58 -20.23 -20.86 11.15
C HIS A 58 -19.65 -21.67 12.31
N LEU A 59 -18.96 -22.77 12.00
CA LEU A 59 -18.38 -23.66 13.00
C LEU A 59 -17.19 -23.02 13.69
N VAL A 60 -16.33 -22.32 12.94
CA VAL A 60 -15.22 -21.54 13.51
C VAL A 60 -15.74 -20.46 14.46
N SER A 61 -16.78 -19.72 14.06
CA SER A 61 -17.33 -18.61 14.84
C SER A 61 -17.96 -19.07 16.15
N ARG A 62 -18.59 -20.26 16.16
CA ARG A 62 -19.20 -20.85 17.37
C ARG A 62 -18.19 -21.45 18.34
N ALA A 63 -17.05 -21.90 17.85
CA ALA A 63 -16.07 -22.66 18.62
C ALA A 63 -14.89 -21.82 19.16
N SER A 64 -14.89 -20.51 18.91
CA SER A 64 -13.72 -19.65 19.16
C SER A 64 -14.07 -18.45 20.04
N ASP A 65 -13.10 -18.01 20.84
CA ASP A 65 -13.18 -16.86 21.75
C ASP A 65 -12.69 -15.57 21.11
N TYR A 66 -11.74 -15.67 20.17
CA TYR A 66 -11.31 -14.56 19.32
C TYR A 66 -11.33 -14.96 17.85
N ILE A 67 -12.14 -14.30 17.03
CA ILE A 67 -12.29 -14.62 15.61
C ILE A 67 -11.65 -13.53 14.77
N LEU A 68 -10.69 -13.91 13.92
CA LEU A 68 -10.07 -13.06 12.91
C LEU A 68 -10.58 -13.38 11.51
N TYR A 69 -11.16 -12.38 10.85
CA TYR A 69 -11.49 -12.44 9.43
C TYR A 69 -10.25 -12.06 8.59
N ASN A 70 -9.64 -13.06 7.96
CA ASN A 70 -8.49 -12.96 7.07
C ASN A 70 -8.92 -13.09 5.59
N VAL A 71 -9.95 -12.34 5.21
CA VAL A 71 -10.48 -12.31 3.84
C VAL A 71 -10.11 -11.00 3.14
N GLU A 72 -10.30 -10.96 1.83
CA GLU A 72 -10.13 -9.73 1.06
C GLU A 72 -11.12 -8.65 1.54
N ALA A 73 -10.66 -7.39 1.54
CA ALA A 73 -11.48 -6.25 1.98
C ALA A 73 -12.80 -6.13 1.18
N ALA A 74 -12.81 -6.49 -0.10
CA ALA A 74 -14.02 -6.52 -0.92
C ALA A 74 -15.02 -7.61 -0.50
N SER A 75 -14.52 -8.70 0.10
CA SER A 75 -15.35 -9.83 0.55
C SER A 75 -15.85 -9.68 1.99
N ILE A 76 -15.27 -8.77 2.79
CA ILE A 76 -15.51 -8.71 4.24
C ILE A 76 -16.99 -8.58 4.58
N HIS A 77 -17.71 -7.67 3.92
CA HIS A 77 -19.13 -7.46 4.20
C HIS A 77 -19.96 -8.73 3.96
N ARG A 78 -19.74 -9.43 2.84
CA ARG A 78 -20.45 -10.67 2.53
C ARG A 78 -20.13 -11.78 3.53
N VAL A 79 -18.86 -11.94 3.88
CA VAL A 79 -18.40 -13.03 4.75
C VAL A 79 -18.85 -12.81 6.21
N VAL A 80 -18.82 -11.56 6.69
CA VAL A 80 -19.35 -11.22 8.02
C VAL A 80 -20.86 -11.34 8.06
N ALA A 81 -21.59 -10.93 7.01
CA ALA A 81 -23.04 -11.14 6.94
C ALA A 81 -23.42 -12.64 7.03
N MET A 82 -22.60 -13.51 6.44
CA MET A 82 -22.82 -14.95 6.46
C MET A 82 -22.49 -15.58 7.82
N TYR A 83 -21.31 -15.28 8.38
CA TYR A 83 -20.80 -16.01 9.55
C TYR A 83 -20.91 -15.24 10.88
N GLY A 84 -20.97 -13.91 10.84
CA GLY A 84 -21.03 -13.04 12.00
C GLY A 84 -22.17 -13.35 12.96
N PRO A 85 -23.41 -13.66 12.50
CA PRO A 85 -24.51 -14.06 13.38
C PRO A 85 -24.27 -15.37 14.15
N SER A 86 -23.29 -16.19 13.74
CA SER A 86 -22.93 -17.44 14.42
C SER A 86 -21.84 -17.27 15.49
N THR A 87 -21.39 -16.04 15.72
CA THR A 87 -20.34 -15.75 16.72
C THR A 87 -20.75 -16.21 18.12
N LYS A 88 -19.83 -16.89 18.80
CA LYS A 88 -20.00 -17.29 20.21
C LYS A 88 -20.30 -16.05 21.07
N GLN A 89 -21.25 -16.18 22.00
CA GLN A 89 -21.60 -15.10 22.92
C GLN A 89 -20.39 -14.56 23.66
N ARG A 90 -20.31 -13.22 23.77
CA ARG A 90 -19.21 -12.51 24.45
C ARG A 90 -17.81 -12.79 23.88
N ALA A 91 -17.73 -13.31 22.65
CA ALA A 91 -16.46 -13.45 21.96
C ALA A 91 -15.92 -12.10 21.48
N ILE A 92 -14.68 -12.13 21.02
CA ILE A 92 -13.99 -11.01 20.40
C ILE A 92 -13.92 -11.27 18.90
N VAL A 93 -14.23 -10.26 18.09
CA VAL A 93 -14.11 -10.33 16.63
C VAL A 93 -13.19 -9.23 16.14
N GLY A 94 -12.32 -9.58 15.19
CA GLY A 94 -11.48 -8.65 14.48
C GLY A 94 -11.37 -9.03 13.02
N GLY A 95 -10.91 -8.10 12.20
CA GLY A 95 -10.45 -8.41 10.86
C GLY A 95 -9.00 -7.97 10.67
N GLN A 96 -8.36 -8.58 9.69
CA GLN A 96 -6.98 -8.27 9.27
C GLN A 96 -6.95 -7.54 7.91
N THR A 97 -8.09 -7.06 7.43
CA THR A 97 -8.18 -6.45 6.09
C THR A 97 -7.28 -5.21 5.98
N SER A 98 -6.90 -4.79 4.78
CA SER A 98 -6.06 -3.59 4.63
C SER A 98 -6.81 -2.26 4.76
N CYS A 99 -8.15 -2.27 4.81
CA CYS A 99 -9.01 -1.09 4.96
C CYS A 99 -10.01 -1.31 6.09
N LYS A 100 -10.05 -0.43 7.08
CA LYS A 100 -10.88 -0.61 8.27
C LYS A 100 -12.31 -0.12 8.10
N ALA A 101 -12.56 0.93 7.32
CA ALA A 101 -13.91 1.45 7.07
C ALA A 101 -14.92 0.37 6.63
N PRO A 102 -14.68 -0.43 5.57
CA PRO A 102 -15.63 -1.48 5.17
C PRO A 102 -15.73 -2.62 6.19
N GLU A 103 -14.64 -2.91 6.89
CA GLU A 103 -14.56 -3.95 7.92
C GLU A 103 -15.41 -3.59 9.14
N ILE A 104 -15.20 -2.39 9.69
CA ILE A 104 -15.98 -1.87 10.82
C ILE A 104 -17.45 -1.74 10.45
N THR A 105 -17.78 -1.22 9.26
CA THR A 105 -19.17 -1.14 8.78
C THR A 105 -19.83 -2.52 8.73
N ALA A 106 -19.10 -3.54 8.28
CA ALA A 106 -19.62 -4.91 8.26
C ALA A 106 -19.83 -5.47 9.67
N PHE A 107 -18.90 -5.22 10.58
CA PHE A 107 -19.00 -5.68 11.96
C PHE A 107 -20.14 -5.01 12.71
N GLU A 108 -20.30 -3.69 12.62
CA GLU A 108 -21.40 -2.96 13.25
C GLU A 108 -22.77 -3.41 12.75
N LYS A 109 -22.86 -3.78 11.48
CA LYS A 109 -24.13 -4.17 10.85
C LYS A 109 -24.56 -5.61 11.16
N HIS A 110 -23.62 -6.54 11.27
CA HIS A 110 -23.92 -7.97 11.24
C HIS A 110 -23.48 -8.73 12.50
N LEU A 111 -22.67 -8.14 13.38
CA LEU A 111 -22.32 -8.76 14.65
C LEU A 111 -23.35 -8.43 15.73
N PRO A 112 -23.69 -9.40 16.60
CA PRO A 112 -24.50 -9.13 17.79
C PRO A 112 -23.90 -8.04 18.70
N GLU A 113 -24.72 -7.42 19.52
CA GLU A 113 -24.32 -6.32 20.42
C GLU A 113 -23.38 -6.78 21.55
N ASP A 114 -23.46 -8.04 21.96
CA ASP A 114 -22.63 -8.63 23.02
C ASP A 114 -21.21 -8.99 22.57
N ILE A 115 -20.86 -8.70 21.32
CA ILE A 115 -19.55 -9.01 20.73
C ILE A 115 -18.62 -7.80 20.79
N ASP A 116 -17.45 -8.03 21.36
CA ASP A 116 -16.36 -7.07 21.41
C ASP A 116 -15.62 -7.05 20.06
N ILE A 117 -15.32 -5.85 19.54
CA ILE A 117 -14.65 -5.64 18.25
C ILE A 117 -13.24 -5.09 18.47
N VAL A 118 -12.24 -5.94 18.21
CA VAL A 118 -10.82 -5.60 18.24
C VAL A 118 -10.15 -6.11 16.98
N SER A 119 -9.88 -5.21 16.04
CA SER A 119 -9.24 -5.53 14.76
C SER A 119 -7.73 -5.36 14.79
N CYS A 120 -7.04 -5.90 13.79
CA CYS A 120 -5.62 -5.67 13.60
C CYS A 120 -5.25 -5.48 12.13
N HIS A 121 -4.01 -5.06 11.86
CA HIS A 121 -3.44 -5.05 10.51
C HIS A 121 -1.93 -5.19 10.59
N SER A 122 -1.42 -6.35 10.15
CA SER A 122 0.01 -6.52 9.86
C SER A 122 0.39 -5.67 8.66
N LEU A 123 1.27 -4.68 8.83
CA LEU A 123 1.77 -3.82 7.75
C LEU A 123 2.92 -4.46 6.97
N HIS A 124 2.84 -5.77 6.77
CA HIS A 124 3.81 -6.56 6.01
C HIS A 124 3.10 -7.70 5.28
N GLY A 125 3.75 -8.21 4.22
CA GLY A 125 3.27 -9.37 3.48
C GLY A 125 3.49 -10.69 4.22
N PRO A 126 2.85 -11.78 3.77
CA PRO A 126 2.88 -13.10 4.42
C PRO A 126 4.26 -13.77 4.43
N ALA A 127 5.12 -13.40 3.47
CA ALA A 127 6.50 -13.92 3.36
C ALA A 127 7.51 -13.15 4.23
N VAL A 128 7.09 -12.07 4.90
CA VAL A 128 7.95 -11.25 5.75
C VAL A 128 7.84 -11.72 7.19
N ASP A 129 8.99 -11.84 7.87
CA ASP A 129 9.03 -12.16 9.30
C ASP A 129 8.40 -11.01 10.11
N PRO A 130 7.33 -11.25 10.90
CA PRO A 130 6.61 -10.21 11.64
C PRO A 130 7.43 -9.54 12.75
N ARG A 131 8.55 -10.13 13.15
CA ARG A 131 9.38 -9.62 14.26
C ARG A 131 9.89 -8.21 13.97
N GLY A 132 9.58 -7.28 14.88
CA GLY A 132 9.89 -5.85 14.77
C GLY A 132 9.13 -5.11 13.66
N GLN A 133 8.26 -5.79 12.91
CA GLN A 133 7.37 -5.13 11.95
C GLN A 133 6.18 -4.50 12.69
N PRO A 134 5.62 -3.39 12.18
CA PRO A 134 4.47 -2.77 12.81
C PRO A 134 3.20 -3.61 12.65
N LEU A 135 2.50 -3.80 13.77
CA LEU A 135 1.18 -4.42 13.84
C LEU A 135 0.21 -3.41 14.45
N VAL A 136 -0.72 -2.91 13.63
CA VAL A 136 -1.76 -2.01 14.14
C VAL A 136 -2.81 -2.84 14.87
N ILE A 137 -3.22 -2.42 16.06
CA ILE A 137 -4.34 -2.99 16.83
C ILE A 137 -5.35 -1.88 17.09
N ILE A 138 -6.62 -2.18 16.83
CA ILE A 138 -7.71 -1.20 16.81
C ILE A 138 -8.80 -1.66 17.76
N LYS A 139 -8.94 -0.93 18.88
CA LYS A 139 -10.06 -1.09 19.81
C LYS A 139 -11.24 -0.27 19.29
N HIS A 140 -12.25 -0.92 18.71
CA HIS A 140 -13.41 -0.22 18.15
C HIS A 140 -14.58 -0.15 19.14
N ARG A 141 -15.15 -1.31 19.46
CA ARG A 141 -16.25 -1.47 20.43
C ARG A 141 -15.92 -2.66 21.33
N ALA A 142 -15.09 -2.45 22.35
CA ALA A 142 -14.63 -3.54 23.21
C ALA A 142 -14.30 -3.08 24.63
N SER A 143 -14.37 -4.01 25.58
CA SER A 143 -13.82 -3.81 26.93
C SER A 143 -12.28 -3.73 26.93
N ASP A 144 -11.69 -3.14 27.98
CA ASP A 144 -10.23 -3.16 28.17
C ASP A 144 -9.71 -4.59 28.37
N GLU A 145 -10.48 -5.45 29.02
CA GLU A 145 -10.13 -6.86 29.22
C GLU A 145 -9.96 -7.59 27.89
N SER A 146 -10.92 -7.44 26.97
CA SER A 146 -10.84 -8.02 25.62
C SER A 146 -9.69 -7.45 24.80
N PHE A 147 -9.43 -6.15 24.93
CA PHE A 147 -8.30 -5.51 24.26
C PHE A 147 -6.95 -6.08 24.73
N GLU A 148 -6.76 -6.25 26.03
CA GLU A 148 -5.55 -6.86 26.59
C GLU A 148 -5.42 -8.35 26.21
N LYS A 149 -6.55 -9.10 26.14
CA LYS A 149 -6.55 -10.47 25.63
C LYS A 149 -6.01 -10.55 24.20
N VAL A 150 -6.51 -9.68 23.30
CA VAL A 150 -6.05 -9.65 21.90
C VAL A 150 -4.57 -9.25 21.80
N LYS A 151 -4.14 -8.24 22.57
CA LYS A 151 -2.72 -7.87 22.64
C LYS A 151 -1.84 -9.04 23.07
N HIS A 152 -2.27 -9.80 24.08
CA HIS A 152 -1.54 -10.95 24.56
C HIS A 152 -1.46 -12.06 23.49
N VAL A 153 -2.57 -12.37 22.83
CA VAL A 153 -2.62 -13.34 21.74
C VAL A 153 -1.66 -12.95 20.60
N LEU A 154 -1.70 -11.69 20.16
CA LEU A 154 -0.90 -11.21 19.03
C LEU A 154 0.58 -11.00 19.37
N SER A 155 0.94 -10.95 20.67
CA SER A 155 2.33 -10.75 21.10
C SER A 155 3.29 -11.83 20.59
N CYS A 156 2.79 -13.04 20.29
CA CYS A 156 3.60 -14.13 19.76
C CYS A 156 4.19 -13.84 18.37
N LEU A 157 3.67 -12.83 17.66
CA LEU A 157 4.22 -12.38 16.37
C LEU A 157 5.56 -11.63 16.56
N GLY A 158 5.85 -11.14 17.76
CA GLY A 158 7.04 -10.31 18.04
C GLY A 158 7.03 -8.97 17.29
N SER A 159 5.86 -8.54 16.83
CA SER A 159 5.65 -7.27 16.13
C SER A 159 5.65 -6.09 17.08
N THR A 160 5.97 -4.90 16.57
CA THR A 160 5.82 -3.65 17.29
C THR A 160 4.35 -3.23 17.24
N HIS A 161 3.66 -3.28 18.38
CA HIS A 161 2.24 -2.91 18.44
C HIS A 161 2.07 -1.40 18.30
N VAL A 162 1.16 -1.00 17.41
CA VAL A 162 0.75 0.37 17.17
C VAL A 162 -0.75 0.47 17.42
N TYR A 163 -1.19 1.46 18.20
CA TYR A 163 -2.59 1.58 18.57
C TYR A 163 -3.21 2.78 17.86
N LEU A 164 -4.25 2.53 17.07
CA LEU A 164 -4.94 3.55 16.27
C LEU A 164 -6.45 3.29 16.30
N SER A 165 -7.25 4.33 16.08
CA SER A 165 -8.64 4.15 15.69
C SER A 165 -8.74 3.68 14.23
N ALA A 166 -9.90 3.13 13.84
CA ALA A 166 -10.15 2.72 12.45
C ALA A 166 -9.99 3.89 11.46
N ALA A 167 -10.48 5.08 11.82
CA ALA A 167 -10.36 6.28 11.00
C ALA A 167 -8.90 6.77 10.91
N GLN A 168 -8.15 6.76 12.01
CA GLN A 168 -6.73 7.12 12.00
C GLN A 168 -5.92 6.16 11.14
N HIS A 169 -6.16 4.85 11.27
CA HIS A 169 -5.54 3.84 10.43
C HIS A 169 -5.78 4.10 8.94
N ASP A 170 -7.05 4.29 8.54
CA ASP A 170 -7.39 4.49 7.13
C ASP A 170 -6.82 5.81 6.59
N LYS A 171 -6.81 6.87 7.38
CA LYS A 171 -6.16 8.14 7.01
C LYS A 171 -4.66 7.95 6.80
N ILE A 172 -3.96 7.35 7.76
CA ILE A 172 -2.50 7.15 7.70
C ILE A 172 -2.12 6.23 6.53
N THR A 173 -2.86 5.15 6.30
CA THR A 173 -2.59 4.24 5.17
C THR A 173 -2.86 4.92 3.83
N ALA A 174 -3.88 5.78 3.72
CA ALA A 174 -4.08 6.58 2.52
C ALA A 174 -2.91 7.56 2.31
N ASP A 175 -2.57 8.35 3.32
CA ASP A 175 -1.51 9.37 3.27
C ASP A 175 -0.13 8.78 2.88
N THR A 176 0.12 7.52 3.24
CA THR A 176 1.40 6.84 2.97
C THR A 176 1.41 5.97 1.71
N GLN A 177 0.27 5.70 1.07
CA GLN A 177 0.21 4.71 -0.01
C GLN A 177 -0.62 5.15 -1.22
N ALA A 178 -1.70 5.90 -1.04
CA ALA A 178 -2.67 6.16 -2.11
C ALA A 178 -2.06 6.89 -3.30
N VAL A 179 -1.44 8.05 -3.05
CA VAL A 179 -0.82 8.87 -4.10
C VAL A 179 0.40 8.17 -4.70
N THR A 180 1.20 7.51 -3.87
CA THR A 180 2.37 6.72 -4.31
C THR A 180 1.97 5.60 -5.27
N HIS A 181 0.95 4.82 -4.93
CA HIS A 181 0.44 3.77 -5.82
C HIS A 181 -0.17 4.36 -7.09
N ALA A 182 -0.96 5.43 -6.98
CA ALA A 182 -1.56 6.09 -8.14
C ALA A 182 -0.49 6.59 -9.13
N ALA A 183 0.62 7.14 -8.64
CA ALA A 183 1.73 7.58 -9.47
C ALA A 183 2.33 6.41 -10.28
N PHE A 184 2.72 5.31 -9.63
CA PHE A 184 3.34 4.18 -10.32
C PHE A 184 2.39 3.40 -11.22
N LEU A 185 1.13 3.23 -10.82
CA LEU A 185 0.10 2.65 -11.68
C LEU A 185 -0.13 3.53 -12.92
N SER A 186 -0.03 4.84 -12.78
CA SER A 186 -0.14 5.76 -13.92
C SER A 186 1.09 5.66 -14.84
N MET A 187 2.30 5.54 -14.27
CA MET A 187 3.54 5.35 -15.05
C MET A 187 3.47 4.07 -15.88
N GLY A 188 3.18 2.93 -15.26
CA GLY A 188 3.14 1.66 -15.97
C GLY A 188 2.06 1.63 -17.05
N LYS A 189 0.90 2.24 -16.79
CA LYS A 189 -0.16 2.32 -17.81
C LYS A 189 0.23 3.24 -18.98
N ALA A 190 0.93 4.35 -18.72
CA ALA A 190 1.44 5.24 -19.76
C ALA A 190 2.50 4.55 -20.63
N TRP A 191 3.45 3.84 -20.02
CA TRP A 191 4.46 3.05 -20.74
C TRP A 191 3.83 1.96 -21.60
N HIS A 192 2.81 1.26 -21.09
CA HIS A 192 2.05 0.29 -21.86
C HIS A 192 1.29 0.94 -23.02
N ALA A 193 0.67 2.11 -22.83
CA ALA A 193 -0.03 2.82 -23.90
C ALA A 193 0.92 3.25 -25.04
N ASN A 194 2.17 3.60 -24.70
CA ASN A 194 3.23 3.92 -25.65
C ASN A 194 4.01 2.68 -26.15
N GLU A 195 3.59 1.46 -25.78
CA GLU A 195 4.26 0.20 -26.12
C GLU A 195 5.78 0.20 -25.83
N GLN A 196 6.19 0.87 -24.75
CA GLN A 196 7.59 1.11 -24.43
C GLN A 196 8.04 0.45 -23.13
N PHE A 197 9.28 -0.04 -23.14
CA PHE A 197 10.01 -0.45 -21.94
C PHE A 197 11.00 0.67 -21.56
N PRO A 198 10.73 1.46 -20.49
CA PRO A 198 11.54 2.64 -20.19
C PRO A 198 13.03 2.33 -20.00
N TRP A 199 13.41 1.18 -19.44
CA TRP A 199 14.82 0.80 -19.28
C TRP A 199 15.55 0.46 -20.59
N GLU A 200 14.82 0.29 -21.70
CA GLU A 200 15.40 0.10 -23.04
C GLU A 200 15.61 1.44 -23.76
N ILE A 201 15.15 2.56 -23.18
CA ILE A 201 15.24 3.89 -23.78
C ILE A 201 16.21 4.75 -22.96
N ALA A 202 17.25 5.26 -23.63
CA ALA A 202 18.32 6.04 -23.00
C ALA A 202 17.83 7.21 -22.13
N ARG A 203 16.67 7.82 -22.45
CA ARG A 203 16.09 8.94 -21.71
C ARG A 203 15.53 8.60 -20.32
N TYR A 204 15.32 7.31 -20.02
CA TYR A 204 14.76 6.83 -18.74
C TYR A 204 15.80 6.03 -17.92
N VAL A 205 17.09 6.11 -18.27
CA VAL A 205 18.15 5.37 -17.57
C VAL A 205 18.96 6.30 -16.66
N GLY A 206 19.01 5.98 -15.36
CA GLY A 206 19.83 6.67 -14.36
C GLY A 206 19.04 7.45 -13.30
N GLY A 207 19.67 7.71 -12.15
CA GLY A 207 19.13 8.55 -11.09
C GLY A 207 17.72 8.18 -10.60
N ILE A 208 16.84 9.18 -10.57
CA ILE A 208 15.44 9.08 -10.13
C ILE A 208 14.64 8.07 -10.97
N GLU A 209 14.96 7.94 -12.26
CA GLU A 209 14.20 7.08 -13.18
C GLU A 209 14.36 5.58 -12.83
N ASN A 210 15.54 5.17 -12.36
CA ASN A 210 15.76 3.80 -11.89
C ASN A 210 14.82 3.44 -10.74
N VAL A 211 14.61 4.36 -9.81
CA VAL A 211 13.66 4.14 -8.70
C VAL A 211 12.24 4.01 -9.26
N LYS A 212 11.82 4.90 -10.16
CA LYS A 212 10.49 4.84 -10.79
C LYS A 212 10.21 3.51 -11.48
N ILE A 213 11.18 3.03 -12.27
CA ILE A 213 11.06 1.76 -13.00
C ILE A 213 10.93 0.58 -12.03
N ASN A 214 11.88 0.46 -11.10
CA ASN A 214 11.90 -0.67 -10.15
C ASN A 214 10.63 -0.71 -9.30
N LEU A 215 10.15 0.45 -8.84
CA LEU A 215 8.94 0.54 -8.02
C LEU A 215 7.67 0.23 -8.82
N THR A 216 7.59 0.71 -10.07
CA THR A 216 6.46 0.39 -10.96
C THR A 216 6.38 -1.11 -11.24
N LEU A 217 7.49 -1.73 -11.64
CA LEU A 217 7.54 -3.16 -11.94
C LEU A 217 7.24 -4.02 -10.71
N ARG A 218 7.69 -3.59 -9.53
CA ARG A 218 7.34 -4.23 -8.26
C ARG A 218 5.83 -4.16 -7.97
N ILE A 219 5.16 -3.06 -8.32
CA ILE A 219 3.71 -2.96 -8.13
C ILE A 219 2.98 -3.92 -9.06
N TYR A 220 3.35 -3.91 -10.35
CA TYR A 220 2.73 -4.78 -11.36
C TYR A 220 3.08 -6.26 -11.20
N SER A 221 4.10 -6.64 -10.42
CA SER A 221 4.38 -8.05 -10.10
C SER A 221 3.51 -8.61 -8.97
N GLN A 222 2.67 -7.79 -8.33
CA GLN A 222 1.75 -8.22 -7.28
C GLN A 222 0.31 -8.40 -7.80
N LYS A 223 -0.58 -8.90 -6.93
CA LYS A 223 -1.99 -9.12 -7.26
C LYS A 223 -2.77 -7.79 -7.28
N TRP A 224 -3.54 -7.56 -8.35
CA TRP A 224 -4.29 -6.30 -8.58
C TRP A 224 -5.21 -5.91 -7.42
N HIS A 225 -5.86 -6.89 -6.79
CA HIS A 225 -6.89 -6.67 -5.76
C HIS A 225 -6.32 -6.06 -4.47
N VAL A 226 -5.01 -6.18 -4.23
CA VAL A 226 -4.32 -5.54 -3.10
C VAL A 226 -4.37 -4.02 -3.25
N TYR A 227 -4.06 -3.51 -4.45
CA TYR A 227 -4.08 -2.08 -4.74
C TYR A 227 -5.50 -1.55 -4.92
N ALA A 228 -6.36 -2.31 -5.59
CA ALA A 228 -7.76 -1.93 -5.79
C ALA A 228 -8.50 -1.80 -4.46
N GLY A 229 -8.29 -2.74 -3.53
CA GLY A 229 -8.93 -2.73 -2.22
C GLY A 229 -8.61 -1.46 -1.43
N LEU A 230 -7.33 -1.05 -1.40
CA LEU A 230 -6.96 0.22 -0.77
C LEU A 230 -7.57 1.42 -1.51
N ALA A 231 -7.37 1.50 -2.82
CA ALA A 231 -7.73 2.67 -3.60
C ALA A 231 -9.26 2.92 -3.61
N ILE A 232 -10.07 1.86 -3.73
CA ILE A 232 -11.52 1.95 -3.88
C ILE A 232 -12.23 2.03 -2.52
N LEU A 233 -11.78 1.25 -1.53
CA LEU A 233 -12.54 1.07 -0.28
C LEU A 233 -12.13 2.03 0.83
N ASN A 234 -10.95 2.67 0.73
CA ASN A 234 -10.51 3.67 1.70
C ASN A 234 -11.03 5.05 1.29
N PRO A 235 -11.88 5.71 2.11
CA PRO A 235 -12.48 6.99 1.77
C PRO A 235 -11.45 8.12 1.61
N TYR A 236 -10.36 8.10 2.38
CA TYR A 236 -9.28 9.08 2.27
C TYR A 236 -8.45 8.85 1.00
N ALA A 237 -8.21 7.59 0.63
CA ALA A 237 -7.51 7.26 -0.61
C ALA A 237 -8.30 7.72 -1.84
N LYS A 238 -9.63 7.57 -1.81
CA LYS A 238 -10.52 8.05 -2.87
C LYS A 238 -10.35 9.54 -3.14
N GLU A 239 -10.36 10.36 -2.09
CA GLU A 239 -10.15 11.80 -2.22
C GLU A 239 -8.73 12.13 -2.73
N GLN A 240 -7.72 11.47 -2.19
CA GLN A 240 -6.32 11.68 -2.57
C GLN A 240 -6.03 11.32 -4.03
N ILE A 241 -6.58 10.20 -4.52
CA ILE A 241 -6.37 9.76 -5.90
C ILE A 241 -7.08 10.73 -6.87
N ARG A 242 -8.28 11.21 -6.51
CA ARG A 242 -9.01 12.22 -7.28
C ARG A 242 -8.22 13.53 -7.35
N GLN A 243 -7.73 14.02 -6.21
CA GLN A 243 -6.92 15.23 -6.16
C GLN A 243 -5.59 15.05 -6.90
N TYR A 244 -4.95 13.88 -6.80
CA TYR A 244 -3.72 13.60 -7.54
C TYR A 244 -3.94 13.66 -9.06
N ALA A 245 -4.99 13.02 -9.57
CA ALA A 245 -5.33 13.10 -11.00
C ALA A 245 -5.63 14.55 -11.44
N ARG A 246 -6.26 15.34 -10.58
CA ARG A 246 -6.47 16.78 -10.80
C ARG A 246 -5.15 17.54 -10.82
N SER A 247 -4.26 17.32 -9.87
CA SER A 247 -2.93 17.94 -9.80
C SER A 247 -2.09 17.62 -11.04
N VAL A 248 -2.03 16.35 -11.47
CA VAL A 248 -1.37 15.95 -12.72
C VAL A 248 -1.96 16.71 -13.92
N THR A 249 -3.29 16.71 -14.04
CA THR A 249 -3.99 17.35 -15.17
C THR A 249 -3.77 18.87 -15.21
N GLU A 250 -3.86 19.54 -14.07
CA GLU A 250 -3.69 21.00 -14.00
C GLU A 250 -2.25 21.41 -14.26
N LEU A 251 -1.27 20.70 -13.69
CA LEU A 251 0.15 20.96 -13.97
C LEU A 251 0.48 20.73 -15.45
N TYR A 252 0.01 19.63 -16.04
CA TYR A 252 0.21 19.36 -17.46
C TYR A 252 -0.41 20.44 -18.36
N LYS A 253 -1.60 20.96 -18.01
CA LYS A 253 -2.23 22.08 -18.72
C LYS A 253 -1.40 23.36 -18.64
N LEU A 254 -0.82 23.67 -17.47
CA LEU A 254 0.09 24.81 -17.33
C LEU A 254 1.33 24.67 -18.19
N MET A 255 1.91 23.45 -18.24
CA MET A 255 3.03 23.14 -19.13
C MET A 255 2.62 23.35 -20.60
N LEU A 256 1.45 22.90 -21.04
CA LEU A 256 0.97 23.05 -22.42
C LEU A 256 0.67 24.51 -22.80
N GLY A 257 0.14 25.29 -21.85
CA GLY A 257 -0.19 26.70 -22.06
C GLY A 257 1.01 27.64 -21.98
N GLY A 258 2.21 27.13 -21.66
CA GLY A 258 3.40 27.96 -21.45
C GLY A 258 3.31 28.89 -20.23
N HIS A 259 2.52 28.53 -19.22
CA HIS A 259 2.25 29.37 -18.04
C HIS A 259 3.35 29.23 -16.98
N ALA A 260 4.59 29.59 -17.34
CA ALA A 260 5.80 29.31 -16.55
C ALA A 260 5.78 29.89 -15.13
N GLU A 261 5.37 31.15 -14.96
CA GLU A 261 5.34 31.80 -13.64
C GLU A 261 4.29 31.20 -12.71
N GLU A 262 3.12 30.85 -13.25
CA GLU A 262 2.07 30.18 -12.49
C GLU A 262 2.51 28.78 -12.05
N PHE A 263 3.09 28.01 -12.97
CA PHE A 263 3.65 26.69 -12.68
C PHE A 263 4.72 26.76 -11.59
N ARG A 264 5.71 27.65 -11.76
CA ARG A 264 6.81 27.85 -10.79
C ARG A 264 6.27 28.22 -9.41
N THR A 265 5.35 29.18 -9.34
CA THR A 265 4.77 29.65 -8.08
C THR A 265 4.04 28.51 -7.37
N ARG A 266 3.21 27.77 -8.10
CA ARG A 266 2.44 26.64 -7.56
C ARG A 266 3.36 25.55 -7.00
N ILE A 267 4.39 25.15 -7.74
CA ILE A 267 5.35 24.12 -7.30
C ILE A 267 6.14 24.58 -6.07
N LYS A 268 6.66 25.81 -6.07
CA LYS A 268 7.43 26.32 -4.93
C LYS A 268 6.58 26.46 -3.66
N GLN A 269 5.33 26.91 -3.80
CA GLN A 269 4.39 26.98 -2.69
C GLN A 269 4.05 25.58 -2.15
N ALA A 270 3.81 24.61 -3.03
CA ALA A 270 3.54 23.24 -2.63
C ALA A 270 4.72 22.63 -1.86
N GLY A 271 5.95 22.85 -2.36
CA GLY A 271 7.17 22.43 -1.67
C GLY A 271 7.31 23.06 -0.29
N ALA A 272 7.08 24.37 -0.17
CA ALA A 272 7.14 25.07 1.11
C ALA A 272 6.06 24.59 2.10
N SER A 273 4.87 24.26 1.62
CA SER A 273 3.78 23.73 2.46
C SER A 273 4.13 22.35 3.04
N VAL A 274 4.61 21.44 2.18
CA VAL A 274 4.86 20.04 2.55
C VAL A 274 6.16 19.88 3.33
N PHE A 275 7.21 20.61 2.96
CA PHE A 275 8.56 20.42 3.51
C PHE A 275 9.02 21.59 4.41
N GLY A 276 8.38 22.75 4.38
CA GLY A 276 8.90 23.96 5.04
C GLY A 276 8.93 23.95 6.57
N LYS A 277 8.18 23.05 7.23
CA LYS A 277 8.13 22.95 8.70
C LYS A 277 9.21 22.03 9.31
N GLN A 278 9.98 21.30 8.50
CA GLN A 278 10.94 20.35 9.03
C GLN A 278 12.23 21.04 9.50
N GLN A 279 12.72 20.70 10.69
CA GLN A 279 14.06 21.07 11.14
C GLN A 279 15.06 20.11 10.50
N TRP A 280 15.90 20.61 9.60
CA TRP A 280 16.71 19.82 8.69
C TRP A 280 18.12 19.47 9.22
N ASP A 281 18.24 19.15 10.52
CA ASP A 281 19.53 18.74 11.13
C ASP A 281 19.94 17.30 10.78
N SER A 282 19.10 16.52 10.09
CA SER A 282 19.39 15.16 9.66
C SER A 282 19.89 15.08 8.20
N GLU A 283 20.81 14.15 7.93
CA GLU A 283 21.23 13.77 6.58
C GLU A 283 20.02 13.47 5.68
N LEU A 284 20.13 13.79 4.38
CA LEU A 284 19.11 13.41 3.38
C LEU A 284 18.81 11.92 3.49
N LEU A 285 17.53 11.54 3.39
CA LEU A 285 17.11 10.13 3.41
C LEU A 285 17.78 9.30 2.30
N LEU A 286 18.23 9.95 1.20
CA LEU A 286 18.90 9.31 0.07
C LEU A 286 20.03 10.19 -0.48
N GLN A 287 21.15 9.55 -0.84
CA GLN A 287 22.28 10.17 -1.54
C GLN A 287 22.36 9.69 -3.00
N ASP A 288 22.94 10.51 -3.87
CA ASP A 288 23.09 10.26 -5.33
C ASP A 288 23.76 8.92 -5.65
N SER A 289 24.77 8.54 -4.87
CA SER A 289 25.50 7.28 -5.00
C SER A 289 24.64 6.03 -4.73
N VAL A 290 23.53 6.16 -4.00
CA VAL A 290 22.59 5.07 -3.71
C VAL A 290 21.58 4.91 -4.84
N LEU A 291 21.11 6.02 -5.44
CA LEU A 291 20.15 6.00 -6.54
C LEU A 291 20.73 5.37 -7.82
N ASP A 292 22.00 5.63 -8.10
CA ASP A 292 22.67 5.17 -9.32
C ASP A 292 23.06 3.68 -9.33
N ARG A 293 23.05 2.99 -8.17
CA ARG A 293 23.48 1.59 -8.06
C ARG A 293 22.48 0.56 -8.59
N PHE A 294 21.24 0.96 -8.89
CA PHE A 294 20.12 0.03 -9.17
C PHE A 294 19.53 0.19 -10.58
N SER A 295 20.38 0.43 -11.58
CA SER A 295 19.97 0.55 -12.98
C SER A 295 19.65 -0.80 -13.62
N LEU A 296 18.53 -0.88 -14.35
CA LEU A 296 18.19 -2.01 -15.23
C LEU A 296 18.80 -1.87 -16.64
N GLY A 297 19.33 -0.69 -17.00
CA GLY A 297 19.95 -0.40 -18.30
C GLY A 297 21.38 0.16 -18.19
N ASN A 298 22.08 0.22 -19.34
CA ASN A 298 23.42 0.80 -19.42
C ASN A 298 23.38 2.31 -19.18
N LYS A 299 24.07 2.78 -18.13
CA LYS A 299 24.06 4.19 -17.72
C LYS A 299 24.62 5.09 -18.83
N PRO A 300 23.88 6.09 -19.34
CA PRO A 300 24.43 7.09 -20.24
C PRO A 300 25.43 8.00 -19.49
N SER A 301 26.43 8.53 -20.20
CA SER A 301 27.44 9.43 -19.64
C SER A 301 26.86 10.72 -19.05
N THR A 302 25.71 11.16 -19.57
CA THR A 302 24.90 12.26 -19.06
C THR A 302 23.44 11.85 -19.11
N PRO A 303 22.75 11.69 -17.96
CA PRO A 303 21.32 11.43 -17.93
C PRO A 303 20.54 12.57 -18.58
N LEU A 304 19.47 12.25 -19.30
CA LEU A 304 18.60 13.28 -19.88
C LEU A 304 17.78 13.95 -18.77
N PRO A 305 17.74 15.30 -18.69
CA PRO A 305 16.89 16.00 -17.73
C PRO A 305 15.40 15.69 -17.96
N ASN A 306 14.63 15.51 -16.88
CA ASN A 306 13.22 15.13 -16.93
C ASN A 306 12.41 16.11 -16.07
N ASN A 307 11.22 16.50 -16.54
CA ASN A 307 10.33 17.45 -15.83
C ASN A 307 9.71 16.88 -14.54
N HIS A 308 9.79 15.56 -14.35
CA HIS A 308 9.30 14.83 -13.20
C HIS A 308 7.85 15.17 -12.81
N LEU A 309 6.94 15.34 -13.78
CA LEU A 309 5.53 15.66 -13.56
C LEU A 309 4.87 14.79 -12.47
N SER A 310 5.21 13.50 -12.44
CA SER A 310 4.78 12.56 -11.39
C SER A 310 5.15 12.96 -9.96
N LEU A 311 6.36 13.47 -9.73
CA LEU A 311 6.83 13.93 -8.42
C LEU A 311 6.22 15.29 -8.07
N LEU A 312 6.21 16.21 -9.04
CA LEU A 312 5.64 17.55 -8.87
C LEU A 312 4.15 17.51 -8.52
N ALA A 313 3.38 16.68 -9.24
CA ALA A 313 1.96 16.50 -9.00
C ALA A 313 1.66 15.84 -7.64
N MET A 314 2.55 14.99 -7.15
CA MET A 314 2.40 14.39 -5.83
C MET A 314 2.55 15.43 -4.71
N VAL A 315 3.56 16.30 -4.79
CA VAL A 315 3.75 17.39 -3.81
C VAL A 315 2.63 18.42 -3.89
N ASP A 316 2.18 18.76 -5.10
CA ASP A 316 1.00 19.61 -5.27
C ASP A 316 -0.26 18.97 -4.64
N CYS A 317 -0.49 17.67 -4.87
CA CYS A 317 -1.61 16.94 -4.26
C CYS A 317 -1.55 16.98 -2.73
N TRP A 318 -0.39 16.68 -2.14
CA TRP A 318 -0.20 16.76 -0.69
C TRP A 318 -0.45 18.16 -0.15
N SER A 319 0.09 19.18 -0.81
CA SER A 319 -0.14 20.58 -0.41
C SER A 319 -1.61 20.98 -0.50
N ARG A 320 -2.36 20.49 -1.49
CA ARG A 320 -3.79 20.81 -1.69
C ARG A 320 -4.68 20.16 -0.63
N LEU A 321 -4.23 19.05 -0.05
CA LEU A 321 -4.96 18.29 0.96
C LEU A 321 -4.43 18.53 2.39
N ASP A 322 -3.49 19.45 2.56
CA ASP A 322 -2.81 19.72 3.83
C ASP A 322 -2.20 18.45 4.46
N ILE A 323 -1.61 17.61 3.60
CA ILE A 323 -0.94 16.36 3.99
C ILE A 323 0.55 16.64 4.14
N VAL A 324 1.09 16.39 5.34
CA VAL A 324 2.52 16.31 5.59
C VAL A 324 2.91 14.83 5.73
N PRO A 325 3.55 14.23 4.71
CA PRO A 325 3.89 12.80 4.68
C PRO A 325 4.64 12.30 5.92
N TYR A 326 5.46 13.15 6.52
CA TYR A 326 6.31 12.83 7.67
C TYR A 326 5.54 12.64 8.98
N ASP A 327 4.34 13.20 9.11
CA ASP A 327 3.52 13.04 10.31
C ASP A 327 2.98 11.61 10.45
N HIS A 328 3.04 10.82 9.38
CA HIS A 328 2.44 9.49 9.28
C HIS A 328 3.47 8.37 9.13
N MET A 329 4.72 8.64 9.49
CA MET A 329 5.84 7.68 9.35
C MET A 329 5.68 6.39 10.18
N ILE A 330 4.81 6.37 11.18
CA ILE A 330 4.55 5.20 12.04
C ILE A 330 4.04 3.97 11.26
N CYS A 331 3.34 4.18 10.14
CA CYS A 331 2.87 3.10 9.26
C CYS A 331 3.52 3.13 7.87
N SER A 332 4.63 3.86 7.74
CA SER A 332 5.35 3.98 6.46
C SER A 332 5.86 2.62 5.98
N THR A 333 5.62 2.34 4.71
CA THR A 333 6.21 1.18 4.04
C THR A 333 7.62 1.53 3.54
N PRO A 334 8.51 0.56 3.35
CA PRO A 334 9.81 0.79 2.73
C PRO A 334 9.71 1.50 1.36
N LEU A 335 8.66 1.22 0.59
CA LEU A 335 8.40 1.85 -0.71
C LEU A 335 8.10 3.34 -0.56
N PHE A 336 7.23 3.67 0.39
CA PHE A 336 6.87 5.05 0.68
C PHE A 336 8.08 5.86 1.17
N ARG A 337 8.91 5.30 2.07
CA ARG A 337 10.11 6.00 2.56
C ARG A 337 11.08 6.33 1.43
N LEU A 338 11.33 5.36 0.55
CA LEU A 338 12.18 5.56 -0.62
C LEU A 338 11.62 6.67 -1.52
N TRP A 339 10.33 6.60 -1.82
CA TRP A 339 9.70 7.57 -2.71
C TRP A 339 9.60 8.98 -2.11
N LEU A 340 9.30 9.07 -0.81
CA LEU A 340 9.33 10.33 -0.06
C LEU A 340 10.73 10.94 -0.07
N GLY A 341 11.78 10.14 0.17
CA GLY A 341 13.17 10.60 0.12
C GLY A 341 13.59 11.11 -1.28
N VAL A 342 13.14 10.45 -2.36
CA VAL A 342 13.39 10.93 -3.74
C VAL A 342 12.70 12.27 -3.99
N THR A 343 11.48 12.42 -3.50
CA THR A 343 10.69 13.64 -3.65
C THR A 343 11.31 14.78 -2.85
N GLU A 344 11.68 14.51 -1.61
CA GLU A 344 12.37 15.43 -0.73
C GLU A 344 13.70 15.89 -1.35
N TYR A 345 14.49 14.96 -1.89
CA TYR A 345 15.74 15.26 -2.59
C TYR A 345 15.55 16.28 -3.73
N LEU A 346 14.51 16.11 -4.55
CA LEU A 346 14.18 17.05 -5.63
C LEU A 346 13.86 18.44 -5.10
N PHE A 347 13.05 18.54 -4.04
CA PHE A 347 12.59 19.82 -3.50
C PHE A 347 13.62 20.51 -2.59
N ARG A 348 14.58 19.77 -2.03
CA ARG A 348 15.67 20.30 -1.18
C ARG A 348 16.88 20.81 -1.95
N LYS A 349 16.97 20.58 -3.26
CA LYS A 349 18.04 21.10 -4.13
C LYS A 349 17.47 22.20 -5.06
N PRO A 350 17.54 23.50 -4.67
CA PRO A 350 16.89 24.58 -5.43
C PRO A 350 17.31 24.63 -6.91
N GLY A 351 18.60 24.42 -7.22
CA GLY A 351 19.09 24.39 -8.59
C GLY A 351 18.45 23.26 -9.41
N LEU A 352 18.37 22.05 -8.85
CA LEU A 352 17.71 20.92 -9.52
C LEU A 352 16.22 21.17 -9.72
N LEU A 353 15.53 21.74 -8.72
CA LEU A 353 14.11 22.06 -8.85
C LEU A 353 13.85 23.13 -9.92
N ASP A 354 14.68 24.17 -9.98
CA ASP A 354 14.57 25.21 -11.00
C ASP A 354 14.86 24.66 -12.41
N ASP A 355 15.81 23.74 -12.56
CA ASP A 355 16.07 23.03 -13.81
C ASP A 355 14.86 22.18 -14.22
N VAL A 356 14.29 21.42 -13.29
CA VAL A 356 13.10 20.58 -13.55
C VAL A 356 11.90 21.43 -13.97
N ILE A 357 11.67 22.59 -13.33
CA ILE A 357 10.63 23.55 -13.73
C ILE A 357 10.90 24.09 -15.13
N LYS A 358 12.17 24.40 -15.46
CA LYS A 358 12.54 24.88 -16.78
C LYS A 358 12.30 23.82 -17.86
N ILE A 359 12.73 22.58 -17.63
CA ILE A 359 12.48 21.45 -18.53
C ILE A 359 10.98 21.22 -18.72
N ALA A 360 10.16 21.36 -17.67
CA ALA A 360 8.71 21.24 -17.79
C ALA A 360 8.08 22.26 -18.75
N MET A 361 8.68 23.45 -18.90
CA MET A 361 8.16 24.52 -19.75
C MET A 361 8.76 24.50 -21.15
N ASP A 362 10.08 24.31 -21.25
CA ASP A 362 10.86 24.58 -22.45
C ASP A 362 11.21 23.31 -23.26
N ASP A 363 11.08 22.11 -22.66
CA ASP A 363 11.44 20.84 -23.29
C ASP A 363 10.21 19.96 -23.56
N ASP A 364 10.09 19.50 -24.81
CA ASP A 364 8.98 18.67 -25.26
C ASP A 364 9.32 17.18 -25.36
N THR A 365 10.52 16.77 -24.94
CA THR A 365 11.02 15.39 -25.09
C THR A 365 10.15 14.36 -24.36
N PHE A 366 9.57 14.75 -23.22
CA PHE A 366 8.69 13.91 -22.42
C PHE A 366 7.20 14.25 -22.59
N ARG A 367 6.84 15.26 -23.40
CA ARG A 367 5.47 15.79 -23.47
C ARG A 367 4.43 14.74 -23.84
N SER A 368 4.77 13.89 -24.82
CA SER A 368 3.91 12.79 -25.25
C SER A 368 3.74 11.73 -24.15
N ASP A 369 4.79 11.46 -23.37
CA ASP A 369 4.72 10.52 -22.24
C ASP A 369 3.88 11.11 -21.09
N ASP A 370 4.01 12.41 -20.83
CA ASP A 370 3.22 13.14 -19.83
C ASP A 370 1.73 13.19 -20.18
N LEU A 371 1.39 13.21 -21.46
CA LEU A 371 0.01 13.10 -21.94
C LEU A 371 -0.60 11.75 -21.54
N GLU A 372 0.08 10.65 -21.89
CA GLU A 372 -0.37 9.31 -21.53
C GLU A 372 -0.40 9.10 -20.02
N PHE A 373 0.55 9.69 -19.29
CA PHE A 373 0.55 9.70 -17.83
C PHE A 373 -0.67 10.41 -17.25
N THR A 374 -1.04 11.56 -17.81
CA THR A 374 -2.24 12.32 -17.43
C THR A 374 -3.52 11.52 -17.71
N PHE A 375 -3.58 10.82 -18.84
CA PHE A 375 -4.72 9.96 -19.18
C PHE A 375 -4.81 8.75 -18.24
N ALA A 376 -3.69 8.14 -17.93
CA ALA A 376 -3.60 7.03 -16.98
C ALA A 376 -4.07 7.45 -15.59
N ALA A 377 -3.59 8.58 -15.07
CA ALA A 377 -3.97 9.11 -13.75
C ALA A 377 -5.48 9.36 -13.64
N ARG A 378 -6.09 9.96 -14.66
CA ARG A 378 -7.55 10.14 -14.72
C ARG A 378 -8.29 8.80 -14.75
N GLY A 379 -7.85 7.86 -15.60
CA GLY A 379 -8.50 6.56 -15.68
C GLY A 379 -8.45 5.76 -14.37
N TRP A 380 -7.36 5.84 -13.60
CA TRP A 380 -7.31 5.24 -12.25
C TRP A 380 -8.24 5.95 -11.26
N SER A 381 -8.28 7.29 -11.32
CA SER A 381 -9.21 8.09 -10.52
C SER A 381 -10.68 7.77 -10.83
N ASP A 382 -11.02 7.51 -12.09
CA ASP A 382 -12.38 7.16 -12.49
C ASP A 382 -12.79 5.79 -11.93
N CYS A 383 -11.94 4.77 -12.05
CA CYS A 383 -12.18 3.46 -11.44
C CYS A 383 -12.44 3.57 -9.93
N VAL A 384 -11.67 4.41 -9.23
CA VAL A 384 -11.82 4.66 -7.79
C VAL A 384 -13.08 5.44 -7.47
N THR A 385 -13.39 6.45 -8.28
CA THR A 385 -14.58 7.30 -8.11
C THR A 385 -15.86 6.47 -8.20
N PHE A 386 -15.93 5.58 -9.18
CA PHE A 386 -17.10 4.72 -9.40
C PHE A 386 -17.09 3.42 -8.58
N GLY A 387 -15.97 3.10 -7.93
CA GLY A 387 -15.81 1.84 -7.20
C GLY A 387 -15.81 0.60 -8.11
N ASP A 388 -15.32 0.75 -9.32
CA ASP A 388 -15.36 -0.27 -10.36
C ASP A 388 -14.12 -1.18 -10.29
N PHE A 389 -14.29 -2.31 -9.60
CA PHE A 389 -13.25 -3.33 -9.44
C PHE A 389 -12.91 -4.05 -10.75
N GLU A 390 -13.88 -4.25 -11.66
CA GLU A 390 -13.62 -4.99 -12.91
C GLU A 390 -12.84 -4.11 -13.89
N SER A 391 -13.23 -2.84 -14.07
CA SER A 391 -12.44 -1.90 -14.86
C SER A 391 -11.03 -1.72 -14.30
N TRP A 392 -10.88 -1.67 -12.97
CA TRP A 392 -9.56 -1.63 -12.34
C TRP A 392 -8.73 -2.87 -12.69
N LYS A 393 -9.33 -4.06 -12.53
CA LYS A 393 -8.69 -5.35 -12.81
C LYS A 393 -8.23 -5.44 -14.26
N ASP A 394 -9.08 -5.10 -15.22
CA ASP A 394 -8.73 -5.16 -16.64
C ASP A 394 -7.59 -4.20 -17.00
N ARG A 395 -7.63 -2.96 -16.47
CA ARG A 395 -6.54 -1.98 -16.64
C ARG A 395 -5.22 -2.47 -16.03
N PHE A 396 -5.28 -3.08 -14.85
CA PHE A 396 -4.09 -3.62 -14.18
C PHE A 396 -3.54 -4.82 -14.92
N GLN A 397 -4.36 -5.83 -15.20
CA GLN A 397 -3.93 -7.10 -15.80
C GLN A 397 -3.50 -6.96 -17.26
N SER A 398 -4.10 -6.06 -18.04
CA SER A 398 -3.59 -5.75 -19.39
C SER A 398 -2.16 -5.20 -19.34
N THR A 399 -1.90 -4.26 -18.42
CA THR A 399 -0.57 -3.67 -18.22
C THR A 399 0.41 -4.67 -17.60
N GLN A 400 -0.07 -5.52 -16.69
CA GLN A 400 0.73 -6.59 -16.09
C GLN A 400 1.22 -7.59 -17.15
N ARG A 401 0.33 -8.03 -18.06
CA ARG A 401 0.69 -8.93 -19.18
C ARG A 401 1.75 -8.34 -20.10
N PHE A 402 1.70 -7.03 -20.34
CA PHE A 402 2.72 -6.33 -21.14
C PHE A 402 4.12 -6.42 -20.49
N PHE A 403 4.21 -6.29 -19.16
CA PHE A 403 5.49 -6.35 -18.43
C PHE A 403 5.91 -7.76 -17.99
N GLU A 404 5.03 -8.75 -18.10
CA GLU A 404 5.25 -10.12 -17.61
C GLU A 404 6.58 -10.75 -18.06
N PRO A 405 7.00 -10.62 -19.33
CA PRO A 405 8.29 -11.17 -19.79
C PRO A 405 9.52 -10.58 -19.08
N ARG A 406 9.37 -9.44 -18.41
CA ARG A 406 10.46 -8.65 -17.81
C ARG A 406 10.44 -8.69 -16.28
N PHE A 407 9.39 -9.25 -15.67
CA PHE A 407 9.31 -9.37 -14.21
C PHE A 407 10.45 -10.17 -13.55
N PRO A 408 11.00 -11.26 -14.13
CA PRO A 408 12.06 -12.00 -13.46
C PRO A 408 13.32 -11.15 -13.18
N GLU A 409 13.75 -10.37 -14.17
CA GLU A 409 14.90 -9.48 -14.06
C GLU A 409 14.61 -8.30 -13.13
N ALA A 410 13.46 -7.64 -13.33
CA ALA A 410 13.03 -6.52 -12.50
C ALA A 410 12.86 -6.88 -11.02
N THR A 411 12.35 -8.09 -10.74
CA THR A 411 12.17 -8.57 -9.37
C THR A 411 13.50 -8.81 -8.68
N LYS A 412 14.51 -9.30 -9.41
CA LYS A 412 15.86 -9.51 -8.87
C LYS A 412 16.48 -8.18 -8.46
N VAL A 413 16.50 -7.20 -9.35
CA VAL A 413 17.09 -5.87 -9.11
C VAL A 413 16.31 -5.10 -8.04
N GLY A 414 14.97 -5.11 -8.12
CA GLY A 414 14.12 -4.43 -7.13
C GLY A 414 14.28 -4.97 -5.71
N ASN A 415 14.48 -6.29 -5.54
CA ASN A 415 14.74 -6.87 -4.22
C ASN A 415 16.13 -6.52 -3.67
N GLU A 416 17.14 -6.45 -4.53
CA GLU A 416 18.50 -6.03 -4.16
C GLU A 416 18.55 -4.56 -3.74
N MET A 417 17.85 -3.69 -4.49
CA MET A 417 17.65 -2.28 -4.14
C MET A 417 17.04 -2.12 -2.75
N MET A 418 15.92 -2.80 -2.49
CA MET A 418 15.23 -2.71 -1.21
C MET A 418 16.08 -3.21 -0.05
N ARG A 419 16.82 -4.31 -0.21
CA ARG A 419 17.71 -4.82 0.83
C ARG A 419 18.81 -3.82 1.17
N THR A 420 19.44 -3.24 0.16
CA THR A 420 20.56 -2.31 0.34
C THR A 420 20.09 -1.01 1.02
N ILE A 421 18.95 -0.47 0.58
CA ILE A 421 18.38 0.75 1.16
C ILE A 421 17.93 0.49 2.62
N LEU A 422 17.28 -0.63 2.90
CA LEU A 422 16.87 -0.99 4.26
C LEU A 422 18.04 -1.25 5.22
N GLN A 423 19.19 -1.68 4.70
CA GLN A 423 20.42 -1.81 5.50
C GLN A 423 21.04 -0.45 5.84
N ASN A 424 20.95 0.51 4.93
CA ASN A 424 21.49 1.87 5.14
C ASN A 424 20.59 2.71 6.06
N ILE A 425 19.26 2.54 6.03
CA ILE A 425 18.32 3.24 6.92
C ILE A 425 18.38 2.74 8.37
N LYS A 426 18.97 1.56 8.61
CA LYS A 426 19.15 0.98 9.96
C LYS A 426 20.48 1.38 10.64
N LYS A 427 21.38 2.03 9.92
CA LYS A 427 22.57 2.67 10.49
C LYS A 427 22.22 4.11 10.82
#